data_AF-E6W6S7-F1
#
_entry.id   AF-E6W6S7-F1
#
_cell.length_a   1.000
_cell.length_b   1.000
_cell.length_c   1.000
_cell.angle_alpha   90.00
_cell.angle_beta   90.00
_cell.angle_gamma   90.00
#
_symmetry.space_group_name_H-M   'P 1'
#
loop_
_entity.id
_entity.type
_entity.pdbx_description
1 polymer ?
#
loop_
_entity_poly.entity_id
_entity_poly.type
_entity_poly.pdbx_seq_one_letter_code
_entity_poly.pdbx_strand_id
1 'polypeptide(L)'
;MSSSGPVIVQSSPGRSEPPKNIIDAISDIQRFSVSEVTGSLPEDFFTIANRLDMFFVGLKTALAGLIFMALLTPLSLGVIGQYIPIFGAKEPTLYDQFFAYYLMFAFTLSYAFLVAMVGKYYRGTVVKVTIRNLMAGVMVGATLKALIIFIIYHVIYFKILTPQTLSSIIAHLMKLPFISTQTGHAWYYWLLDFRPVFIQGAWLQVIGACLFIAIPMLSIAGYKYHRKKEKLYDHF
;
A
#
# COMPACT_ATOMS: atom_id res chain seq x y z
N MET A 1 -28.49 51.30 -6.66
CA MET A 1 -27.32 50.48 -7.06
C MET A 1 -26.67 50.00 -5.77
N SER A 2 -26.88 48.73 -5.41
CA SER A 2 -26.38 48.16 -4.15
C SER A 2 -24.95 47.66 -4.36
N SER A 3 -24.01 48.25 -3.61
CA SER A 3 -22.61 47.86 -3.59
C SER A 3 -22.44 46.58 -2.77
N SER A 4 -22.40 45.43 -3.44
CA SER A 4 -21.95 44.17 -2.85
C SER A 4 -20.45 44.24 -2.61
N GLY A 5 -20.05 44.59 -1.37
CA GLY A 5 -18.66 44.47 -0.94
C GLY A 5 -18.18 43.01 -1.01
N PRO A 6 -16.88 42.77 -1.17
CA PRO A 6 -16.34 41.42 -1.25
C PRO A 6 -16.59 40.70 0.07
N VAL A 7 -17.28 39.55 0.01
CA VAL A 7 -17.38 38.63 1.13
C VAL A 7 -16.00 38.03 1.34
N ILE A 8 -15.28 38.56 2.32
CA ILE A 8 -14.07 37.94 2.84
C ILE A 8 -14.56 36.69 3.59
N VAL A 9 -14.41 35.52 2.96
CA VAL A 9 -14.58 34.24 3.66
C VAL A 9 -13.41 34.14 4.64
N GLN A 10 -13.60 34.71 5.82
CA GLN A 10 -12.74 34.50 6.96
C GLN A 10 -12.88 33.01 7.29
N SER A 11 -11.88 32.22 6.88
CA SER A 11 -11.78 30.82 7.29
C SER A 11 -11.72 30.83 8.81
N SER A 12 -12.82 30.43 9.42
CA SER A 12 -12.96 30.30 10.87
C SER A 12 -11.77 29.49 11.40
N PRO A 13 -11.16 29.83 12.55
CA PRO A 13 -10.08 29.05 13.16
C PRO A 13 -10.59 27.74 13.79
N GLY A 14 -11.66 27.17 13.23
CA GLY A 14 -12.28 25.92 13.62
C GLY A 14 -11.95 24.85 12.59
N ARG A 15 -11.12 23.89 13.00
CA ARG A 15 -10.77 22.62 12.33
C ARG A 15 -10.82 22.67 10.80
N SER A 16 -9.66 22.88 10.17
CA SER A 16 -9.47 22.52 8.76
C SER A 16 -10.04 21.12 8.49
N GLU A 17 -10.80 20.95 7.42
CA GLU A 17 -11.40 19.65 7.09
C GLU A 17 -10.36 18.53 7.20
N PRO A 18 -10.70 17.38 7.82
CA PRO A 18 -9.74 16.30 7.97
C PRO A 18 -9.30 15.78 6.59
N PRO A 19 -8.01 15.47 6.39
CA PRO A 19 -7.53 14.94 5.12
C PRO A 19 -8.24 13.61 4.81
N LYS A 20 -8.79 13.47 3.60
CA LYS A 20 -9.61 12.29 3.22
C LYS A 20 -8.77 11.21 2.54
N ASN A 21 -7.66 11.62 1.94
CA ASN A 21 -6.74 10.79 1.19
C ASN A 21 -5.29 11.26 1.38
N ILE A 22 -4.34 10.50 0.83
CA ILE A 22 -2.91 10.77 0.96
C ILE A 22 -2.45 12.05 0.25
N ILE A 23 -3.11 12.45 -0.84
CA ILE A 23 -2.81 13.68 -1.55
C ILE A 23 -3.19 14.89 -0.68
N ASP A 24 -4.36 14.84 -0.05
CA ASP A 24 -4.80 15.87 0.91
C ASP A 24 -3.81 15.97 2.08
N ALA A 25 -3.39 14.83 2.64
CA ALA A 25 -2.41 14.80 3.72
C ALA A 25 -1.05 15.38 3.30
N ILE A 26 -0.58 15.11 2.08
CA ILE A 26 0.64 15.72 1.53
C ILE A 26 0.47 17.24 1.38
N SER A 27 -0.68 17.70 0.88
CA SER A 27 -1.00 19.12 0.77
C SER A 27 -1.01 19.81 2.15
N ASP A 28 -1.56 19.18 3.17
CA ASP A 28 -1.53 19.71 4.53
C ASP A 28 -0.12 19.78 5.11
N ILE A 29 0.69 18.72 4.90
CA ILE A 29 2.11 18.71 5.27
C ILE A 29 2.87 19.85 4.56
N GLN A 30 2.59 20.10 3.28
CA GLN A 30 3.16 21.22 2.52
C GLN A 30 2.79 22.56 3.13
N ARG A 31 1.51 22.77 3.45
CA ARG A 31 1.01 24.00 4.07
C ARG A 31 1.67 24.23 5.42
N PHE A 32 1.71 23.22 6.29
CA PHE A 32 2.39 23.33 7.59
C PHE A 32 3.88 23.62 7.43
N SER A 33 4.55 23.02 6.45
CA SER A 33 5.97 23.28 6.18
C SER A 33 6.25 24.72 5.74
N VAL A 34 5.35 25.35 4.98
CA VAL A 34 5.50 26.77 4.60
C VAL A 34 5.19 27.66 5.79
N SER A 35 4.09 27.41 6.50
CA SER A 35 3.69 28.20 7.66
C SER A 35 4.74 28.19 8.77
N GLU A 36 5.38 27.05 9.03
CA GLU A 36 6.42 26.91 10.06
C GLU A 36 7.75 27.59 9.67
N VAL A 37 7.97 27.84 8.38
CA VAL A 37 9.11 28.65 7.90
C VAL A 37 8.81 30.14 7.99
N THR A 38 7.57 30.55 7.72
CA THR A 38 7.13 31.96 7.71
C THR A 38 6.81 32.49 9.11
N GLY A 39 6.49 31.62 10.07
CA GLY A 39 6.23 32.00 11.48
C GLY A 39 6.20 30.78 12.42
N SER A 40 6.20 31.03 13.73
CA SER A 40 6.09 29.96 14.74
C SER A 40 4.63 29.50 14.87
N LEU A 41 4.31 28.32 14.37
CA LEU A 41 3.06 27.65 14.71
C LEU A 41 3.11 27.21 16.18
N PRO A 42 2.12 27.57 17.03
CA PRO A 42 2.05 27.06 18.40
C PRO A 42 2.00 25.54 18.41
N GLU A 43 2.67 24.87 19.35
CA GLU A 43 2.67 23.40 19.44
C GLU A 43 1.25 22.84 19.66
N ASP A 44 0.38 23.62 20.30
CA ASP A 44 -1.04 23.30 20.53
C ASP A 44 -1.92 23.39 19.28
N PHE A 45 -1.40 23.91 18.16
CA PHE A 45 -2.11 23.93 16.89
C PHE A 45 -2.43 22.50 16.39
N PHE A 46 -1.63 21.51 16.80
CA PHE A 46 -1.80 20.11 16.38
C PHE A 46 -2.44 19.24 17.47
N THR A 47 -3.77 19.35 17.54
CA THR A 47 -4.61 18.57 18.47
C THR A 47 -4.50 17.05 18.25
N ILE A 48 -4.92 16.27 19.25
CA ILE A 48 -4.98 14.80 19.15
C ILE A 48 -5.86 14.35 17.98
N ALA A 49 -6.96 15.06 17.69
CA ALA A 49 -7.82 14.76 16.55
C ALA A 49 -7.04 14.84 15.23
N ASN A 50 -6.25 15.90 15.01
CA ASN A 50 -5.44 16.05 13.80
C ASN A 50 -4.39 14.95 13.65
N ARG A 51 -3.84 14.46 14.77
CA ARG A 51 -2.90 13.33 14.79
C ARG A 51 -3.58 12.04 14.36
N LEU A 52 -4.78 11.77 14.88
CA LEU A 52 -5.56 10.59 14.51
C LEU A 52 -6.02 10.66 13.06
N ASP A 53 -6.43 11.82 12.56
CA ASP A 53 -6.83 11.99 11.16
C ASP A 53 -5.68 11.62 10.22
N MET A 54 -4.46 12.12 10.49
CA MET A 54 -3.26 11.75 9.73
C MET A 54 -2.92 10.26 9.84
N PHE A 55 -3.06 9.68 11.03
CA PHE A 55 -2.90 8.24 11.23
C PHE A 55 -3.89 7.44 10.36
N PHE A 56 -5.17 7.79 10.36
CA PHE A 56 -6.18 7.10 9.58
C PHE A 56 -5.96 7.23 8.08
N VAL A 57 -5.47 8.38 7.60
CA VAL A 57 -5.04 8.50 6.21
C VAL A 57 -3.90 7.54 5.89
N GLY A 58 -2.88 7.44 6.75
CA GLY A 58 -1.78 6.49 6.57
C GLY A 58 -2.25 5.04 6.54
N LEU A 59 -3.15 4.69 7.47
CA LEU A 59 -3.77 3.37 7.56
C LEU A 59 -4.54 3.01 6.28
N LYS A 60 -5.44 3.89 5.84
CA LYS A 60 -6.24 3.73 4.62
C LYS A 60 -5.36 3.61 3.39
N THR A 61 -4.29 4.39 3.31
CA THR A 61 -3.33 4.36 2.21
C THR A 61 -2.61 3.02 2.12
N ALA A 62 -2.17 2.47 3.24
CA ALA A 62 -1.51 1.16 3.26
C ALA A 62 -2.45 0.00 2.93
N LEU A 63 -3.71 0.10 3.35
CA LEU A 63 -4.77 -0.88 3.03
C LEU A 63 -5.30 -0.73 1.60
N ALA A 64 -4.97 0.36 0.90
CA ALA A 64 -5.37 0.55 -0.48
C ALA A 64 -4.88 -0.61 -1.36
N GLY A 65 -5.76 -1.05 -2.26
CA GLY A 65 -5.46 -2.16 -3.16
C GLY A 65 -5.28 -3.51 -2.48
N LEU A 66 -5.74 -3.71 -1.22
CA LEU A 66 -5.66 -4.99 -0.51
C LEU A 66 -6.17 -6.17 -1.37
N ILE A 67 -7.38 -6.04 -1.91
CA ILE A 67 -8.03 -7.08 -2.73
C ILE A 67 -7.25 -7.30 -4.04
N PHE A 68 -6.86 -6.23 -4.72
CA PHE A 68 -6.08 -6.32 -5.95
C PHE A 68 -4.75 -7.04 -5.71
N MET A 69 -3.99 -6.65 -4.69
CA MET A 69 -2.72 -7.32 -4.34
C MET A 69 -2.95 -8.79 -3.97
N ALA A 70 -4.01 -9.10 -3.21
CA ALA A 70 -4.35 -10.46 -2.82
C ALA A 70 -4.68 -11.36 -4.02
N LEU A 71 -5.21 -10.81 -5.12
CA LEU A 71 -5.51 -11.56 -6.34
C LEU A 71 -4.33 -11.58 -7.33
N LEU A 72 -3.66 -10.45 -7.51
CA LEU A 72 -2.59 -10.29 -8.48
C LEU A 72 -1.32 -11.05 -8.11
N THR A 73 -1.07 -11.27 -6.81
CA THR A 73 0.13 -12.01 -6.35
C THR A 73 0.13 -13.47 -6.81
N PRO A 74 -0.89 -14.30 -6.53
CA PRO A 74 -0.91 -15.67 -7.01
C PRO A 74 -0.99 -15.73 -8.53
N LEU A 75 -1.65 -14.77 -9.18
CA LEU A 75 -1.65 -14.67 -10.65
C LEU A 75 -0.23 -14.48 -11.20
N SER A 76 0.50 -13.52 -10.66
CA SER A 76 1.87 -13.18 -11.09
C SER A 76 2.84 -14.32 -10.82
N LEU A 77 2.74 -14.95 -9.65
CA LEU A 77 3.52 -16.14 -9.33
C LEU A 77 3.12 -17.35 -10.18
N GLY A 78 1.86 -17.44 -10.58
CA GLY A 78 1.37 -18.45 -11.52
C GLY A 78 2.04 -18.35 -12.88
N VAL A 79 2.26 -17.12 -13.35
CA VAL A 79 3.01 -16.85 -14.58
C VAL A 79 4.48 -17.26 -14.42
N ILE A 80 5.12 -16.83 -13.33
CA ILE A 80 6.53 -17.17 -13.04
C ILE A 80 6.73 -18.69 -12.89
N GLY A 81 5.77 -19.36 -12.26
CA GLY A 81 5.75 -20.81 -12.05
C GLY A 81 5.25 -21.63 -13.25
N GLN A 82 5.05 -21.01 -14.43
CA GLN A 82 4.60 -21.67 -15.66
C GLN A 82 3.22 -22.34 -15.58
N TYR A 83 2.43 -21.99 -14.56
CA TYR A 83 1.06 -22.47 -14.39
C TYR A 83 0.06 -21.69 -15.25
N ILE A 84 0.35 -20.41 -15.53
CA ILE A 84 -0.50 -19.48 -16.27
C ILE A 84 0.31 -18.89 -17.42
N PRO A 85 -0.03 -19.17 -18.69
CA PRO A 85 0.65 -18.57 -19.83
C PRO A 85 0.32 -17.07 -19.91
N ILE A 86 1.31 -16.25 -20.25
CA ILE A 86 1.14 -14.83 -20.52
C ILE A 86 1.70 -14.51 -21.90
N PHE A 87 1.05 -13.60 -22.62
CA PHE A 87 1.43 -13.23 -24.00
C PHE A 87 1.55 -14.41 -24.99
N GLY A 88 0.82 -15.50 -24.73
CA GLY A 88 0.72 -16.66 -25.63
C GLY A 88 1.81 -17.73 -25.45
N ALA A 89 2.81 -17.51 -24.61
CA ALA A 89 3.84 -18.49 -24.29
C ALA A 89 3.62 -19.10 -22.89
N LYS A 90 3.88 -20.41 -22.75
CA LYS A 90 3.86 -21.10 -21.45
C LYS A 90 5.17 -20.94 -20.69
N GLU A 91 6.28 -20.85 -21.43
CA GLU A 91 7.60 -20.54 -20.86
C GLU A 91 7.76 -19.01 -20.81
N PRO A 92 7.80 -18.40 -19.62
CA PRO A 92 7.84 -16.96 -19.49
C PRO A 92 9.24 -16.45 -19.85
N THR A 93 9.30 -15.56 -20.84
CA THR A 93 10.50 -14.80 -21.17
C THR A 93 10.91 -13.87 -20.03
N LEU A 94 12.11 -13.28 -20.09
CA LEU A 94 12.54 -12.28 -19.10
C LEU A 94 11.58 -11.07 -19.03
N TYR A 95 11.00 -10.68 -20.16
CA TYR A 95 10.00 -9.62 -20.23
C TYR A 95 8.72 -10.01 -19.47
N ASP A 96 8.25 -11.25 -19.66
CA ASP A 96 7.05 -11.79 -19.02
C ASP A 96 7.21 -11.86 -17.51
N GLN A 97 8.39 -12.31 -17.06
CA GLN A 97 8.75 -12.36 -15.65
C GLN A 97 8.78 -10.94 -15.06
N PHE A 98 9.46 -9.99 -15.71
CA PHE A 98 9.50 -8.60 -15.25
C PHE A 98 8.10 -7.99 -15.16
N PHE A 99 7.26 -8.21 -16.17
CA PHE A 99 5.88 -7.74 -16.18
C PHE A 99 5.08 -8.35 -15.02
N ALA A 100 5.22 -9.65 -14.76
CA ALA A 100 4.57 -10.32 -13.62
C ALA A 100 5.05 -9.75 -12.27
N TYR A 101 6.36 -9.55 -12.09
CA TYR A 101 6.91 -8.91 -10.88
C TYR A 101 6.38 -7.49 -10.69
N TYR A 102 6.37 -6.70 -11.77
CA TYR A 102 5.83 -5.34 -11.75
C TYR A 102 4.35 -5.34 -11.37
N LEU A 103 3.54 -6.20 -11.99
CA LEU A 103 2.10 -6.28 -11.75
C LEU A 103 1.77 -6.67 -10.30
N MET A 104 2.56 -7.57 -9.71
CA MET A 104 2.48 -7.91 -8.30
C MET A 104 2.82 -6.73 -7.37
N PHE A 105 3.82 -5.90 -7.70
CA PHE A 105 4.29 -4.83 -6.80
C PHE A 105 3.79 -3.43 -7.14
N ALA A 106 3.08 -3.25 -8.26
CA ALA A 106 2.73 -1.95 -8.82
C ALA A 106 2.00 -1.06 -7.81
N PHE A 107 0.97 -1.57 -7.14
CA PHE A 107 0.22 -0.81 -6.15
C PHE A 107 1.07 -0.45 -4.93
N THR A 108 1.84 -1.41 -4.41
CA THR A 108 2.73 -1.20 -3.27
C THR A 108 3.76 -0.11 -3.59
N LEU A 109 4.47 -0.22 -4.71
CA LEU A 109 5.49 0.75 -5.09
C LEU A 109 4.89 2.14 -5.34
N SER A 110 3.77 2.21 -6.07
CA SER A 110 3.11 3.48 -6.40
C SER A 110 2.76 4.28 -5.14
N TYR A 111 2.08 3.64 -4.18
CA TYR A 111 1.73 4.29 -2.92
C TYR A 111 2.95 4.55 -2.04
N ALA A 112 3.98 3.70 -2.07
CA ALA A 112 5.21 3.89 -1.29
C ALA A 112 5.95 5.16 -1.74
N PHE A 113 6.11 5.34 -3.05
CA PHE A 113 6.72 6.55 -3.61
C PHE A 113 5.88 7.79 -3.33
N LEU A 114 4.55 7.67 -3.39
CA LEU A 114 3.66 8.77 -3.07
C LEU A 114 3.82 9.22 -1.61
N VAL A 115 3.82 8.28 -0.65
CA VAL A 115 4.08 8.60 0.77
C VAL A 115 5.49 9.15 0.96
N ALA A 116 6.50 8.63 0.24
CA ALA A 116 7.89 9.08 0.33
C ALA A 116 8.09 10.56 -0.04
N MET A 117 7.16 11.18 -0.78
CA MET A 117 7.20 12.61 -1.09
C MET A 117 7.17 13.51 0.16
N VAL A 118 6.65 13.03 1.30
CA VAL A 118 6.63 13.82 2.55
C VAL A 118 8.01 14.02 3.15
N GLY A 119 8.99 13.18 2.79
CA GLY A 119 10.33 13.19 3.37
C GLY A 119 11.05 14.54 3.24
N LYS A 120 10.88 15.23 2.11
CA LYS A 120 11.50 16.55 1.87
C LYS A 120 10.98 17.66 2.79
N TYR A 121 9.79 17.48 3.35
CA TYR A 121 9.16 18.42 4.27
C TYR A 121 9.46 18.08 5.74
N TYR A 122 10.29 17.08 6.04
CA TYR A 122 10.58 16.64 7.41
C TYR A 122 11.46 17.65 8.20
N ARG A 123 10.92 18.85 8.46
CA ARG A 123 11.54 19.97 9.18
C ARG A 123 10.49 20.63 10.06
N GLY A 124 10.90 21.13 11.23
CA GLY A 124 9.99 21.76 12.18
C GLY A 124 9.37 20.75 13.14
N THR A 125 8.79 21.22 14.23
CA THR A 125 8.16 20.39 15.27
C THR A 125 6.80 19.90 14.79
N VAL A 126 5.97 20.80 14.25
CA VAL A 126 4.60 20.45 13.84
C VAL A 126 4.62 19.44 12.69
N VAL A 127 5.36 19.73 11.62
CA VAL A 127 5.42 18.85 10.46
C VAL A 127 6.00 17.46 10.80
N LYS A 128 7.01 17.39 11.67
CA LYS A 128 7.55 16.09 12.11
C LYS A 128 6.52 15.26 12.86
N VAL A 129 5.72 15.89 13.72
CA VAL A 129 4.63 15.20 14.43
C VAL A 129 3.58 14.72 13.44
N THR A 130 3.19 15.55 12.47
CA THR A 130 2.25 15.18 11.40
C THR A 130 2.74 13.98 10.60
N ILE A 131 3.97 14.04 10.07
CA ILE A 131 4.59 12.95 9.30
C ILE A 131 4.73 11.68 10.15
N ARG A 132 5.10 11.79 11.43
CA ARG A 132 5.21 10.63 12.31
C ARG A 132 3.87 9.91 12.51
N ASN A 133 2.78 10.64 12.69
CA ASN A 133 1.45 10.04 12.82
C ASN A 133 0.98 9.39 11.51
N LEU A 134 1.22 10.05 10.37
CA LEU A 134 0.99 9.46 9.04
C LEU A 134 1.77 8.16 8.86
N MET A 135 3.06 8.16 9.17
CA MET A 135 3.93 6.99 9.07
C MET A 135 3.53 5.87 10.04
N ALA A 136 3.08 6.19 11.25
CA ALA A 136 2.54 5.20 12.18
C ALA A 136 1.30 4.50 11.59
N GLY A 137 0.40 5.27 10.97
CA GLY A 137 -0.75 4.72 10.25
C GLY A 137 -0.32 3.79 9.10
N VAL A 138 0.64 4.23 8.30
CA VAL A 138 1.22 3.44 7.20
C VAL A 138 1.82 2.12 7.71
N MET A 139 2.61 2.16 8.78
CA MET A 139 3.24 0.97 9.36
C MET A 139 2.21 -0.02 9.90
N VAL A 140 1.22 0.46 10.65
CA VAL A 140 0.13 -0.38 11.18
C VAL A 140 -0.68 -0.98 10.03
N GLY A 141 -1.05 -0.17 9.04
CA GLY A 141 -1.86 -0.64 7.91
C GLY A 141 -1.14 -1.63 7.01
N ALA A 142 0.15 -1.42 6.76
CA ALA A 142 0.96 -2.34 5.97
C ALA A 142 1.16 -3.68 6.69
N THR A 143 1.38 -3.64 8.01
CA THR A 143 1.47 -4.84 8.85
C THR A 143 0.15 -5.60 8.86
N LEU A 144 -0.96 -4.90 9.09
CA LEU A 144 -2.30 -5.49 9.07
C LEU A 144 -2.64 -6.10 7.71
N LYS A 145 -2.35 -5.39 6.62
CA LYS A 145 -2.49 -5.88 5.23
C LYS A 145 -1.73 -7.18 5.02
N ALA A 146 -0.45 -7.20 5.37
CA ALA A 146 0.39 -8.38 5.22
C ALA A 146 -0.17 -9.55 6.04
N LEU A 147 -0.55 -9.32 7.31
CA LEU A 147 -1.14 -10.36 8.16
C LEU A 147 -2.44 -10.92 7.59
N ILE A 148 -3.35 -10.06 7.12
CA ILE A 148 -4.62 -10.49 6.54
C ILE A 148 -4.36 -11.39 5.32
N ILE A 149 -3.53 -10.95 4.37
CA ILE A 149 -3.26 -11.75 3.16
C ILE A 149 -2.51 -13.03 3.52
N PHE A 150 -1.55 -12.95 4.44
CA PHE A 150 -0.78 -14.10 4.91
C PHE A 150 -1.72 -15.19 5.48
N ILE A 151 -2.64 -14.82 6.37
CA ILE A 151 -3.63 -15.74 6.94
C ILE A 151 -4.52 -16.32 5.83
N ILE A 152 -5.06 -15.48 4.94
CA ILE A 152 -5.94 -15.92 3.85
C ILE A 152 -5.23 -16.95 2.97
N TYR A 153 -3.98 -16.70 2.58
CA TYR A 153 -3.22 -17.63 1.74
C TYR A 153 -2.90 -18.95 2.45
N HIS A 154 -2.60 -18.92 3.74
CA HIS A 154 -2.42 -20.15 4.53
C HIS A 154 -3.73 -20.94 4.64
N VAL A 155 -4.87 -20.28 4.81
CA VAL A 155 -6.18 -20.94 4.82
C VAL A 155 -6.48 -21.56 3.46
N ILE A 156 -6.22 -20.84 2.36
CA ILE A 156 -6.39 -21.39 1.00
C ILE A 156 -5.53 -22.65 0.82
N TYR A 157 -4.26 -22.60 1.20
CA TYR A 157 -3.34 -23.74 1.07
C TYR A 157 -3.74 -24.93 1.95
N PHE A 158 -3.96 -24.72 3.25
CA PHE A 158 -4.13 -25.81 4.23
C PHE A 158 -5.55 -26.32 4.39
N LYS A 159 -6.57 -25.53 4.00
CA LYS A 159 -7.99 -25.90 4.18
C LYS A 159 -8.72 -26.06 2.86
N ILE A 160 -8.51 -25.16 1.89
CA ILE A 160 -9.30 -25.15 0.65
C ILE A 160 -8.68 -26.09 -0.40
N LEU A 161 -7.38 -25.97 -0.68
CA LEU A 161 -6.67 -26.73 -1.71
C LEU A 161 -6.12 -28.08 -1.19
N THR A 162 -6.85 -28.71 -0.28
CA THR A 162 -6.55 -30.08 0.16
C THR A 162 -7.17 -31.09 -0.80
N PRO A 163 -6.58 -32.29 -0.99
CA PRO A 163 -7.13 -33.30 -1.91
C PRO A 163 -8.60 -33.64 -1.64
N GLN A 164 -8.98 -33.72 -0.36
CA GLN A 164 -10.34 -34.09 0.07
C GLN A 164 -11.35 -32.96 -0.17
N THR A 165 -11.00 -31.73 0.18
CA THR A 165 -11.90 -30.58 -0.03
C THR A 165 -12.01 -30.24 -1.51
N LEU A 166 -10.91 -30.26 -2.23
CA LEU A 166 -10.88 -29.93 -3.65
C LEU A 166 -11.64 -30.95 -4.49
N SER A 167 -11.52 -32.25 -4.18
CA SER A 167 -12.29 -33.29 -4.89
C SER A 167 -13.79 -33.10 -4.69
N SER A 168 -14.22 -32.74 -3.49
CA SER A 168 -15.63 -32.41 -3.20
C SER A 168 -16.11 -31.18 -3.97
N ILE A 169 -15.31 -30.10 -4.01
CA ILE A 169 -15.63 -28.88 -4.76
C ILE A 169 -15.76 -29.19 -6.26
N ILE A 170 -14.78 -29.91 -6.83
CA ILE A 170 -14.78 -30.27 -8.25
C ILE A 170 -15.95 -31.20 -8.58
N ALA A 171 -16.27 -32.17 -7.71
CA ALA A 171 -17.43 -33.04 -7.89
C ALA A 171 -18.76 -32.26 -7.89
N HIS A 172 -18.88 -31.20 -7.09
CA HIS A 172 -20.03 -30.31 -7.14
C HIS A 172 -20.07 -29.48 -8.42
N LEU A 173 -18.92 -28.99 -8.89
CA LEU A 173 -18.82 -28.23 -10.15
C LEU A 173 -19.14 -29.11 -11.37
N MET A 174 -18.70 -30.37 -11.39
CA MET A 174 -19.02 -31.33 -12.45
C MET A 174 -20.52 -31.65 -12.59
N LYS A 175 -21.36 -31.30 -11.60
CA LYS A 175 -22.82 -31.40 -11.74
C LYS A 175 -23.40 -30.34 -12.69
N LEU A 176 -22.64 -29.30 -13.00
CA LEU A 176 -23.06 -28.26 -13.95
C LEU A 176 -22.94 -28.79 -15.38
N PRO A 177 -23.94 -28.53 -16.26
CA PRO A 177 -24.00 -29.13 -17.60
C PRO A 177 -22.87 -28.66 -18.53
N PHE A 178 -22.13 -27.63 -18.15
CA PHE A 178 -21.04 -27.04 -18.95
C PHE A 178 -19.66 -27.61 -18.63
N ILE A 179 -19.53 -28.46 -17.59
CA ILE A 179 -18.23 -28.96 -17.14
C ILE A 179 -18.12 -30.44 -17.47
N SER A 180 -17.24 -30.77 -18.42
CA SER A 180 -16.91 -32.15 -18.73
C SER A 180 -16.08 -32.79 -17.61
N THR A 181 -16.17 -34.12 -17.48
CA THR A 181 -15.36 -34.90 -16.53
C THR A 181 -13.85 -34.69 -16.78
N GLN A 182 -13.43 -34.60 -18.04
CA GLN A 182 -12.04 -34.33 -18.40
C GLN A 182 -11.58 -32.95 -17.91
N THR A 183 -12.40 -31.91 -18.13
CA THR A 183 -12.11 -30.54 -17.69
C THR A 183 -11.99 -30.46 -16.17
N GLY A 184 -12.90 -31.09 -15.43
CA GLY A 184 -12.84 -31.05 -13.96
C GLY A 184 -11.63 -31.78 -13.39
N HIS A 185 -11.21 -32.92 -13.96
CA HIS A 185 -9.96 -33.57 -13.56
C HIS A 185 -8.74 -32.70 -13.87
N ALA A 186 -8.70 -32.05 -15.03
CA ALA A 186 -7.62 -31.12 -15.37
C ALA A 186 -7.53 -29.97 -14.37
N TRP A 187 -8.67 -29.38 -13.98
CA TRP A 187 -8.73 -28.34 -12.95
C TRP A 187 -8.29 -28.84 -11.58
N TYR A 188 -8.68 -30.05 -11.20
CA TYR A 188 -8.27 -30.66 -9.93
C TYR A 188 -6.74 -30.77 -9.82
N TYR A 189 -6.09 -31.38 -10.82
CA TYR A 189 -4.63 -31.54 -10.81
C TYR A 189 -3.92 -30.19 -10.91
N TRP A 190 -4.40 -29.31 -11.79
CA TRP A 190 -3.83 -27.96 -11.92
C TRP A 190 -3.91 -27.17 -10.62
N LEU A 191 -5.05 -27.18 -9.91
CA LEU A 191 -5.20 -26.47 -8.63
C LEU A 191 -4.34 -27.08 -7.51
N LEU A 192 -4.16 -28.41 -7.49
CA LEU A 192 -3.26 -29.06 -6.54
C LEU A 192 -1.79 -28.69 -6.79
N ASP A 193 -1.37 -28.65 -8.05
CA ASP A 193 0.01 -28.28 -8.40
C ASP A 193 0.23 -26.78 -8.20
N PHE A 194 -0.80 -25.96 -8.44
CA PHE A 194 -0.77 -24.51 -8.23
C PHE A 194 -0.77 -24.11 -6.75
N ARG A 195 -1.27 -24.95 -5.84
CA ARG A 195 -1.43 -24.61 -4.42
C ARG A 195 -0.18 -23.99 -3.74
N PRO A 196 1.09 -24.40 -4.00
CA PRO A 196 2.25 -23.88 -3.26
C PRO A 196 2.50 -22.40 -3.54
N VAL A 197 1.96 -21.86 -4.64
CA VAL A 197 2.00 -20.45 -5.01
C VAL A 197 1.43 -19.56 -3.90
N PHE A 198 0.43 -20.02 -3.15
CA PHE A 198 -0.14 -19.24 -2.04
C PHE A 198 0.84 -19.07 -0.87
N ILE A 199 1.68 -20.08 -0.58
CA ILE A 199 2.70 -19.97 0.47
C ILE A 199 3.81 -19.01 0.04
N GLN A 200 4.26 -19.11 -1.20
CA GLN A 200 5.24 -18.17 -1.77
C GLN A 200 4.69 -16.73 -1.78
N GLY A 201 3.44 -16.57 -2.19
CA GLY A 201 2.75 -15.29 -2.20
C GLY A 201 2.63 -14.67 -0.80
N ALA A 202 2.46 -15.48 0.24
CA ALA A 202 2.30 -14.99 1.61
C ALA A 202 3.57 -14.29 2.10
N TRP A 203 4.73 -14.91 1.86
CA TRP A 203 6.03 -14.32 2.18
C TRP A 203 6.35 -13.09 1.32
N LEU A 204 5.99 -13.10 0.04
CA LEU A 204 6.14 -11.93 -0.82
C LEU A 204 5.30 -10.74 -0.37
N GLN A 205 4.13 -10.96 0.22
CA GLN A 205 3.34 -9.88 0.82
C GLN A 205 4.01 -9.28 2.06
N VAL A 206 4.69 -10.09 2.87
CA VAL A 206 5.50 -9.59 3.99
C VAL A 206 6.65 -8.72 3.47
N ILE A 207 7.38 -9.20 2.44
CA ILE A 207 8.44 -8.42 1.80
C ILE A 207 7.88 -7.13 1.20
N GLY A 208 6.72 -7.20 0.54
CA GLY A 208 6.03 -6.03 -0.01
C GLY A 208 5.69 -4.99 1.07
N ALA A 209 5.22 -5.42 2.24
CA ALA A 209 4.96 -4.52 3.37
C ALA A 209 6.25 -3.89 3.91
N CYS A 210 7.34 -4.66 4.01
CA CYS A 210 8.65 -4.12 4.38
C CYS A 210 9.11 -3.05 3.38
N LEU A 211 8.98 -3.29 2.07
CA LEU A 211 9.31 -2.31 1.02
C LEU A 211 8.44 -1.05 1.13
N PHE A 212 7.13 -1.23 1.36
CA PHE A 212 6.18 -0.13 1.52
C PHE A 212 6.54 0.83 2.65
N ILE A 213 7.05 0.28 3.76
CA ILE A 213 7.49 1.06 4.92
C ILE A 213 8.89 1.63 4.70
N ALA A 214 9.81 0.83 4.14
CA ALA A 214 11.20 1.19 3.97
C ALA A 214 11.39 2.38 3.03
N ILE A 215 10.68 2.43 1.90
CA ILE A 215 10.84 3.49 0.89
C ILE A 215 10.59 4.89 1.47
N PRO A 216 9.44 5.19 2.13
CA PRO A 216 9.24 6.48 2.79
C PRO A 216 10.22 6.75 3.94
N MET A 217 10.57 5.73 4.73
CA MET A 217 11.53 5.87 5.82
C MET A 217 12.92 6.26 5.32
N LEU A 218 13.37 5.66 4.22
CA LEU A 218 14.64 6.01 3.56
C LEU A 218 14.59 7.44 3.00
N SER A 219 13.47 7.86 2.41
CA SER A 219 13.28 9.25 1.98
C SER A 219 13.44 10.23 3.15
N ILE A 220 12.72 9.99 4.26
CA ILE A 220 12.81 10.83 5.47
C ILE A 220 14.25 10.86 6.02
N ALA A 221 14.91 9.70 6.10
CA ALA A 221 16.28 9.60 6.59
C ALA A 221 17.29 10.31 5.67
N GLY A 222 17.14 10.17 4.35
CA GLY A 222 17.98 10.81 3.34
C GLY A 222 17.92 12.34 3.44
N TYR A 223 16.71 12.92 3.50
CA TYR A 223 16.54 14.37 3.66
C TYR A 223 17.05 14.89 5.01
N LYS A 224 16.88 14.10 6.09
CA LYS A 224 17.46 14.42 7.40
C LYS A 224 18.99 14.46 7.35
N TYR A 225 19.62 13.52 6.65
CA TYR A 225 21.07 13.45 6.51
C TYR A 225 21.63 14.61 5.66
N HIS A 226 21.01 14.90 4.50
CA HIS A 226 21.42 15.99 3.62
C HIS A 226 21.46 17.34 4.34
N ARG A 227 20.41 17.65 5.11
CA ARG A 227 20.36 18.90 5.90
C ARG A 227 21.39 18.98 7.02
N LYS A 228 21.72 17.85 7.65
CA LYS A 228 22.77 17.86 8.69
C LYS A 228 24.10 18.27 8.09
N LYS A 229 24.39 17.85 6.84
CA LYS A 229 25.57 18.29 6.09
C LYS A 229 25.54 19.77 5.74
N GLU A 230 24.43 20.30 5.21
CA GLU A 230 24.32 21.74 4.89
C GLU A 230 24.65 22.63 6.09
N LYS A 231 24.05 22.35 7.26
CA LYS A 231 24.32 23.12 8.49
C LYS A 231 25.78 23.05 8.97
N LEU A 232 26.51 21.99 8.62
CA LEU A 232 27.93 21.87 8.96
C LEU A 232 28.79 22.74 8.05
N TYR A 233 28.39 22.95 6.79
CA TYR A 233 29.09 23.83 5.85
C TYR A 233 28.82 25.32 6.11
N ASP A 234 27.62 25.68 6.59
CA ASP A 234 27.28 27.07 6.96
C ASP A 234 28.00 27.58 8.24
N HIS A 235 28.86 26.76 8.85
CA HIS A 235 29.65 27.10 10.04
C HIS A 235 31.17 27.15 9.79
N PHE A 236 31.60 27.04 8.52
CA PHE A 236 32.96 27.29 8.06
C PHE A 236 32.98 28.49 7.12
#